data_AF-U5IGL2-F1
#
_entry.id   AF-U5IGL2-F1
#
_cell.length_a   1.000
_cell.length_b   1.000
_cell.length_c   1.000
_cell.angle_alpha   90.00
_cell.angle_beta   90.00
_cell.angle_gamma   90.00
#
_symmetry.space_group_name_H-M   'P 1'
#
loop_
_entity.id
_entity.type
_entity.pdbx_description
1 polymer ?
#
loop_
_entity_poly.entity_id
_entity_poly.type
_entity_poly.pdbx_seq_one_letter_code
_entity_poly.pdbx_strand_id
1 'polypeptide(L)'
;MRRKDSVRRRNRQRQGGDGMGSLLASVWKTPAVKSGLAGLAATLGMVVLRGFLRKPGVQAYLDHLVDRVIPFRGETTARVPDVVDRNAAAVTRLFQERGLVPLRLAVDGLPGSGKSALAAALGRELGMEVVCLDHHDMDQELDFSRPMAIYEHHRLFRTQSLDHFDALVYIDEPVQAARERVLRRKRGGYLVEILDYDLLKRVGDMAFRCVDGEETSIPCTDTGNDGNGSMEPMGQGRLRIKFRPETGFREGARIQDELRRHGFEDEGYTKEEALFLCAQGVRRSGFRAYLNVHLLDKELLTAVTGGLLGASQGGRGDKAVLDTLMANVLPALRGRRFQ
;
A
#
# COMPACT_ATOMS: atom_id res chain seq x y z
N MET A 1 -39.91 -51.53 -31.11
CA MET A 1 -39.83 -51.68 -32.60
C MET A 1 -38.83 -50.65 -33.08
N ARG A 2 -37.76 -50.86 -33.85
CA ARG A 2 -37.12 -51.95 -34.61
C ARG A 2 -35.60 -51.67 -34.55
N ARG A 3 -34.75 -52.64 -34.14
CA ARG A 3 -33.77 -53.41 -34.96
C ARG A 3 -32.74 -52.56 -35.72
N LYS A 4 -31.45 -52.66 -35.34
CA LYS A 4 -30.35 -53.48 -35.93
C LYS A 4 -29.80 -52.83 -37.23
N ASP A 5 -28.49 -52.65 -37.47
CA ASP A 5 -27.37 -53.59 -37.60
C ASP A 5 -26.04 -52.80 -37.40
N SER A 6 -24.95 -53.21 -36.74
CA SER A 6 -24.07 -54.39 -36.84
C SER A 6 -23.29 -54.55 -38.15
N VAL A 7 -22.07 -54.01 -38.21
CA VAL A 7 -20.90 -54.45 -39.02
C VAL A 7 -19.65 -54.01 -38.22
N ARG A 8 -18.83 -54.80 -37.53
CA ARG A 8 -18.10 -56.08 -37.71
C ARG A 8 -16.92 -56.02 -38.71
N ARG A 9 -15.71 -56.20 -38.13
CA ARG A 9 -14.41 -56.68 -38.69
C ARG A 9 -13.52 -55.61 -39.36
N ARG A 10 -12.19 -55.61 -39.24
CA ARG A 10 -11.18 -56.57 -38.71
C ARG A 10 -9.81 -55.87 -38.59
N ASN A 11 -9.02 -56.35 -37.63
CA ASN A 11 -7.56 -56.56 -37.64
C ASN A 11 -6.61 -55.46 -38.16
N ARG A 12 -5.75 -54.95 -37.26
CA ARG A 12 -4.30 -55.11 -37.44
C ARG A 12 -3.52 -55.02 -36.12
N GLN A 13 -3.04 -56.20 -35.75
CA GLN A 13 -1.84 -56.52 -34.98
C GLN A 13 -0.70 -55.51 -35.24
N ARG A 14 -0.17 -54.88 -34.19
CA ARG A 14 1.25 -54.50 -34.08
C ARG A 14 1.69 -54.63 -32.62
N GLN A 15 2.43 -55.70 -32.36
CA GLN A 15 3.42 -55.77 -31.30
C GLN A 15 4.61 -54.86 -31.65
N GLY A 16 5.30 -54.36 -30.63
CA GLY A 16 6.63 -53.78 -30.74
C GLY A 16 6.73 -52.41 -30.08
N GLY A 17 7.29 -52.35 -28.87
CA GLY A 17 7.57 -51.07 -28.22
C GLY A 17 7.94 -51.07 -26.73
N ASP A 18 8.11 -52.22 -26.07
CA ASP A 18 8.77 -52.26 -24.76
C ASP A 18 10.28 -52.03 -24.95
N GLY A 19 10.75 -50.79 -24.79
CA GLY A 19 12.17 -50.51 -25.00
C GLY A 19 12.74 -49.13 -24.63
N MET A 20 11.94 -48.17 -24.15
CA MET A 20 12.47 -46.84 -23.76
C MET A 20 11.88 -46.26 -22.47
N GLY A 21 10.93 -46.95 -21.83
CA GLY A 21 10.31 -46.49 -20.57
C GLY A 21 11.12 -46.82 -19.30
N SER A 22 12.02 -47.80 -19.32
CA SER A 22 12.73 -48.24 -18.11
C SER A 22 14.11 -47.58 -17.89
N LEU A 23 14.68 -46.93 -18.91
CA LEU A 23 15.97 -46.23 -18.81
C LEU A 23 15.84 -44.79 -18.27
N LEU A 24 14.67 -44.17 -18.40
CA LEU A 24 14.40 -42.87 -17.78
C LEU A 24 13.88 -42.98 -16.33
N ALA A 25 13.42 -44.16 -15.90
CA ALA A 25 12.95 -44.40 -14.53
C ALA A 25 14.07 -44.72 -13.52
N SER A 26 15.28 -45.06 -13.98
CA SER A 26 16.43 -45.40 -13.11
C SER A 26 17.30 -44.20 -12.74
N VAL A 27 17.27 -43.11 -13.53
CA VAL A 27 18.04 -41.88 -13.27
C VAL A 27 17.48 -41.07 -12.09
N TRP A 28 16.23 -41.32 -11.68
CA TRP A 28 15.55 -40.60 -10.59
C TRP A 28 15.73 -41.22 -9.19
N LYS A 29 16.48 -42.33 -9.06
CA LYS A 29 16.68 -43.03 -7.79
C LYS A 29 18.02 -42.74 -7.09
N THR A 30 18.90 -41.93 -7.68
CA THR A 30 20.21 -41.59 -7.08
C THR A 30 20.09 -40.42 -6.08
N PRO A 31 20.50 -40.60 -4.80
CA PRO A 31 20.36 -39.59 -3.75
C PRO A 31 21.23 -38.32 -3.97
N ALA A 32 22.26 -38.38 -4.81
CA ALA A 32 23.16 -37.26 -5.09
C ALA A 32 22.53 -36.11 -5.90
N VAL A 33 21.43 -36.37 -6.62
CA VAL A 33 20.74 -35.36 -7.44
C VAL A 33 19.79 -34.49 -6.59
N LYS A 34 19.37 -34.98 -5.41
CA LYS A 34 18.45 -34.28 -4.50
C LYS A 34 19.11 -33.14 -3.71
N SER A 35 20.40 -33.21 -3.44
CA SER A 35 21.15 -32.21 -2.67
C SER A 35 21.47 -30.95 -3.49
N GLY A 36 21.70 -31.09 -4.81
CA GLY A 36 22.01 -29.95 -5.70
C GLY A 36 20.82 -29.02 -5.97
N LEU A 37 19.61 -29.58 -6.09
CA LEU A 37 18.37 -28.82 -6.34
C LEU A 37 17.91 -28.01 -5.13
N ALA A 38 18.04 -28.56 -3.91
CA ALA A 38 17.75 -27.82 -2.69
C ALA A 38 18.74 -26.66 -2.49
N GLY A 39 20.02 -26.87 -2.82
CA GLY A 39 21.04 -25.82 -2.77
C GLY A 39 20.79 -24.67 -3.74
N LEU A 40 20.32 -24.96 -4.97
CA LEU A 40 20.05 -23.97 -6.01
C LEU A 40 18.73 -23.20 -5.80
N ALA A 41 17.65 -23.88 -5.42
CA ALA A 41 16.40 -23.23 -5.02
C ALA A 41 16.57 -22.42 -3.73
N ALA A 42 17.37 -22.90 -2.77
CA ALA A 42 17.73 -22.12 -1.59
C ALA A 42 18.63 -20.93 -1.94
N THR A 43 19.57 -21.04 -2.90
CA THR A 43 20.39 -19.90 -3.31
C THR A 43 19.64 -18.89 -4.17
N LEU A 44 18.79 -19.30 -5.12
CA LEU A 44 17.92 -18.39 -5.88
C LEU A 44 16.84 -17.76 -4.99
N GLY A 45 16.21 -18.57 -4.14
CA GLY A 45 15.33 -18.09 -3.07
C GLY A 45 16.05 -17.12 -2.15
N MET A 46 17.30 -17.41 -1.75
CA MET A 46 18.13 -16.48 -0.99
C MET A 46 18.55 -15.26 -1.80
N VAL A 47 18.74 -15.32 -3.11
CA VAL A 47 19.10 -14.15 -3.94
C VAL A 47 17.91 -13.22 -4.10
N VAL A 48 16.71 -13.75 -4.37
CA VAL A 48 15.48 -12.95 -4.43
C VAL A 48 15.13 -12.41 -3.05
N LEU A 49 15.18 -13.25 -2.01
CA LEU A 49 15.01 -12.83 -0.63
C LEU A 49 16.05 -11.77 -0.26
N ARG A 50 17.31 -11.91 -0.66
CA ARG A 50 18.37 -10.91 -0.41
C ARG A 50 18.15 -9.63 -1.20
N GLY A 51 17.62 -9.70 -2.42
CA GLY A 51 17.21 -8.53 -3.20
C GLY A 51 16.09 -7.77 -2.51
N PHE A 52 15.06 -8.49 -2.07
CA PHE A 52 13.93 -7.93 -1.32
C PHE A 52 14.37 -7.37 0.05
N LEU A 53 15.20 -8.10 0.82
CA LEU A 53 15.78 -7.66 2.09
C LEU A 53 16.75 -6.47 1.93
N ARG A 54 17.21 -6.18 0.70
CA ARG A 54 18.04 -5.00 0.40
C ARG A 54 17.23 -3.76 0.05
N LYS A 55 15.91 -3.89 -0.13
CA LYS A 55 15.06 -2.75 -0.41
C LYS A 55 15.04 -1.80 0.79
N PRO A 56 15.18 -0.48 0.59
CA PRO A 56 15.23 0.49 1.69
C PRO A 56 14.04 0.37 2.65
N GLY A 57 12.82 0.16 2.14
CA GLY A 57 11.63 0.01 3.00
C GLY A 57 11.64 -1.25 3.87
N VAL A 58 12.14 -2.36 3.32
CA VAL A 58 12.28 -3.62 4.06
C VAL A 58 13.39 -3.50 5.11
N GLN A 59 14.53 -2.90 4.75
CA GLN A 59 15.63 -2.64 5.68
C GLN A 59 15.17 -1.75 6.85
N ALA A 60 14.50 -0.64 6.57
CA ALA A 60 14.00 0.24 7.61
C ALA A 60 13.03 -0.49 8.56
N TYR A 61 12.16 -1.34 8.02
CA TYR A 61 11.26 -2.15 8.85
C TYR A 61 12.00 -3.20 9.70
N LEU A 62 13.02 -3.86 9.15
CA LEU A 62 13.85 -4.80 9.91
C LEU A 62 14.63 -4.09 11.02
N ASP A 63 15.19 -2.92 10.73
CA ASP A 63 15.85 -2.08 11.73
C ASP A 63 14.88 -1.72 12.85
N HIS A 64 13.63 -1.35 12.53
CA HIS A 64 12.60 -1.13 13.56
C HIS A 64 12.32 -2.37 14.42
N LEU A 65 12.27 -3.56 13.84
CA LEU A 65 12.09 -4.80 14.61
C LEU A 65 13.28 -5.07 15.53
N VAL A 66 14.50 -4.80 15.07
CA VAL A 66 15.71 -4.91 15.89
C VAL A 66 15.69 -3.91 17.03
N ASP A 67 15.35 -2.65 16.75
CA ASP A 67 15.25 -1.57 17.75
C ASP A 67 14.21 -1.90 18.84
N ARG A 68 13.11 -2.58 18.47
CA ARG A 68 12.06 -3.01 19.42
C ARG A 68 12.51 -4.16 20.34
N VAL A 69 13.32 -5.08 19.83
CA VAL A 69 13.80 -6.26 20.59
C VAL A 69 15.03 -5.92 21.43
N ILE A 70 15.85 -4.99 20.95
CA ILE A 70 17.03 -4.48 21.65
C ILE A 70 16.78 -2.99 21.90
N PRO A 71 16.06 -2.62 22.96
CA PRO A 71 15.77 -1.22 23.25
C PRO A 71 17.09 -0.50 23.55
N PHE A 72 17.61 0.22 22.56
CA PHE A 72 18.61 1.25 22.82
C PHE A 72 17.94 2.32 23.67
N ARG A 73 18.50 2.56 24.88
CA ARG A 73 18.06 3.65 25.77
C ARG A 73 18.27 4.98 25.04
N GLY A 74 17.23 5.47 24.37
CA GLY A 74 17.32 6.71 23.60
C GLY A 74 16.12 7.06 22.72
N GLU A 75 15.01 6.31 22.75
CA GLU A 75 13.77 6.79 22.12
C GLU A 75 13.17 7.92 22.96
N THR A 76 13.69 9.12 22.75
CA THR A 76 12.97 10.37 23.02
C THR A 76 11.63 10.26 22.31
N THR A 77 10.54 10.37 23.06
CA THR A 77 9.21 10.64 22.52
C THR A 77 9.35 11.73 21.46
N ALA A 78 9.23 11.36 20.18
CA ALA A 78 9.48 12.28 19.09
C ALA A 78 8.52 13.46 19.25
N ARG A 79 9.05 14.61 19.68
CA ARG A 79 8.30 15.85 19.84
C ARG A 79 7.60 16.13 18.52
N VAL A 80 6.29 16.42 18.58
CA VAL A 80 5.54 16.86 17.39
C VAL A 80 6.31 18.04 16.81
N PRO A 81 6.70 18.02 15.52
CA PRO A 81 7.47 19.10 14.94
C PRO A 81 6.70 20.42 15.06
N ASP A 82 7.36 21.51 15.48
CA ASP A 82 6.71 22.83 15.66
C ASP A 82 5.98 23.32 14.39
N VAL A 83 6.35 22.80 13.21
CA VAL A 83 5.64 23.01 11.94
C VAL A 83 4.19 22.49 11.97
N VAL A 84 3.95 21.34 12.59
CA VAL A 84 2.61 20.74 12.66
C VAL A 84 1.69 21.60 13.51
N ASP A 85 2.18 22.09 14.65
CA ASP A 85 1.42 23.00 15.52
C ASP A 85 1.13 24.33 14.80
N ARG A 86 2.10 24.89 14.05
CA ARG A 86 1.86 26.09 13.22
C ARG A 86 0.80 25.86 12.14
N ASN A 87 0.81 24.69 11.49
CA ASN A 87 -0.19 24.33 10.49
C ASN A 87 -1.58 24.18 11.13
N ALA A 88 -1.67 23.52 12.30
CA ALA A 88 -2.93 23.40 13.04
C ALA A 88 -3.47 24.77 13.46
N ALA A 89 -2.62 25.64 14.02
CA ALA A 89 -3.00 27.01 14.36
C ALA A 89 -3.48 27.82 13.15
N ALA A 90 -2.84 27.65 11.98
CA ALA A 90 -3.25 28.32 10.75
C ALA A 90 -4.63 27.85 10.26
N VAL A 91 -4.91 26.55 10.35
CA VAL A 91 -6.23 25.96 10.07
C VAL A 91 -7.28 26.47 11.05
N THR A 92 -6.98 26.46 12.36
CA THR A 92 -7.88 26.98 13.41
C THR A 92 -8.21 28.44 13.20
N ARG A 93 -7.21 29.28 12.89
CA ARG A 93 -7.42 30.69 12.56
C ARG A 93 -8.33 30.85 11.34
N LEU A 94 -8.18 30.02 10.31
CA LEU A 94 -9.05 30.06 9.14
C LEU A 94 -10.53 29.77 9.49
N PHE A 95 -10.79 28.83 10.42
CA PHE A 95 -12.14 28.60 10.94
C PHE A 95 -12.67 29.83 11.71
N GLN A 96 -11.85 30.42 12.57
CA GLN A 96 -12.20 31.61 13.36
C GLN A 96 -12.50 32.82 12.47
N GLU A 97 -11.67 33.09 11.46
CA GLU A 97 -11.86 34.19 10.49
C GLU A 97 -13.18 34.06 9.71
N ARG A 98 -13.65 32.82 9.49
CA ARG A 98 -14.92 32.53 8.84
C ARG A 98 -16.10 32.45 9.82
N GLY A 99 -15.87 32.60 11.13
CA GLY A 99 -16.90 32.43 12.15
C GLY A 99 -17.46 31.01 12.21
N LEU A 100 -16.68 29.99 11.83
CA LEU A 100 -17.09 28.60 11.79
C LEU A 100 -16.57 27.83 13.00
N VAL A 101 -17.42 26.97 13.57
CA VAL A 101 -17.02 26.00 14.60
C VAL A 101 -17.31 24.61 14.04
N PRO A 102 -16.30 23.91 13.48
CA PRO A 102 -16.53 22.62 12.88
C PRO A 102 -16.87 21.59 13.96
N LEU A 103 -17.92 20.81 13.74
CA LEU A 103 -18.28 19.67 14.58
C LEU A 103 -17.58 18.40 14.07
N ARG A 104 -17.36 18.29 12.76
CA ARG A 104 -16.73 17.11 12.16
C ARG A 104 -15.74 17.51 11.07
N LEU A 105 -14.51 17.05 11.22
CA LEU A 105 -13.45 17.25 10.24
C LEU A 105 -12.99 15.91 9.66
N ALA A 106 -12.68 15.91 8.37
CA ALA A 106 -12.06 14.78 7.70
C ALA A 106 -10.65 15.15 7.24
N VAL A 107 -9.66 14.33 7.58
CA VAL A 107 -8.25 14.53 7.24
C VAL A 107 -7.74 13.37 6.37
N ASP A 108 -7.31 13.68 5.16
CA ASP A 108 -6.73 12.71 4.21
C ASP A 108 -5.38 13.23 3.66
N GLY A 109 -4.63 12.35 3.02
CA GLY A 109 -3.25 12.53 2.62
C GLY A 109 -2.51 11.19 2.57
N LEU A 110 -1.36 11.18 1.90
CA LEU A 110 -0.55 9.97 1.75
C LEU A 110 -0.14 9.35 3.09
N PRO A 111 0.08 8.02 3.15
CA PRO A 111 0.83 7.43 4.27
C PRO A 111 2.16 8.18 4.45
N GLY A 112 2.50 8.51 5.70
CA GLY A 112 3.68 9.32 6.01
C GLY A 112 3.53 10.83 5.84
N SER A 113 2.40 11.37 5.35
CA SER A 113 2.24 12.82 5.16
C SER A 113 2.07 13.64 6.45
N GLY A 114 1.98 12.97 7.60
CA GLY A 114 1.78 13.63 8.89
C GLY A 114 0.32 13.83 9.30
N LYS A 115 -0.66 13.21 8.62
CA LYS A 115 -2.09 13.25 8.97
C LYS A 115 -2.37 13.07 10.46
N SER A 116 -1.93 11.96 11.05
CA SER A 116 -2.22 11.69 12.46
C SER A 116 -1.59 12.73 13.41
N ALA A 117 -0.43 13.30 13.04
CA ALA A 117 0.18 14.38 13.81
C ALA A 117 -0.61 15.70 13.67
N LEU A 118 -1.03 16.04 12.45
CA LEU A 118 -1.89 17.21 12.19
C LEU A 118 -3.24 17.07 12.88
N ALA A 119 -3.90 15.91 12.76
CA ALA A 119 -5.17 15.63 13.41
C ALA A 119 -5.05 15.74 14.94
N ALA A 120 -3.97 15.20 15.53
CA ALA A 120 -3.70 15.35 16.96
C ALA A 120 -3.49 16.82 17.37
N ALA A 121 -2.78 17.61 16.56
CA ALA A 121 -2.59 19.03 16.83
C ALA A 121 -3.90 19.82 16.71
N LEU A 122 -4.68 19.58 15.64
CA LEU A 122 -6.00 20.17 15.46
C LEU A 122 -6.97 19.79 16.59
N GLY A 123 -6.93 18.53 17.06
CA GLY A 123 -7.75 18.07 18.17
C GLY A 123 -7.47 18.83 19.46
N ARG A 124 -6.19 19.17 19.73
CA ARG A 124 -5.83 20.05 20.87
C ARG A 124 -6.33 21.48 20.67
N GLU A 125 -6.11 22.06 19.50
CA GLU A 125 -6.46 23.44 19.19
C GLU A 125 -7.98 23.69 19.18
N LEU A 126 -8.76 22.73 18.67
CA LEU A 126 -10.22 22.84 18.49
C LEU A 126 -11.01 22.12 19.61
N GLY A 127 -10.34 21.41 20.52
CA GLY A 127 -11.00 20.60 21.53
C GLY A 127 -11.80 19.42 20.96
N MET A 128 -11.30 18.81 19.87
CA MET A 128 -11.96 17.71 19.17
C MET A 128 -11.26 16.38 19.42
N GLU A 129 -12.03 15.29 19.48
CA GLU A 129 -11.49 13.93 19.56
C GLU A 129 -10.91 13.49 18.20
N VAL A 130 -9.78 12.78 18.21
CA VAL A 130 -9.20 12.22 16.98
C VAL A 130 -9.57 10.76 16.83
N VAL A 131 -10.17 10.41 15.71
CA VAL A 131 -10.59 9.06 15.34
C VAL A 131 -9.74 8.55 14.16
N CYS A 132 -8.79 7.67 14.46
CA CYS A 132 -7.96 7.00 13.45
C CYS A 132 -8.68 5.78 12.87
N LEU A 133 -8.82 5.74 11.55
CA LEU A 133 -9.57 4.67 10.87
C LEU A 133 -8.67 3.56 10.29
N ASP A 134 -7.37 3.53 10.60
CA ASP A 134 -6.41 2.55 10.06
C ASP A 134 -6.77 1.07 10.38
N HIS A 135 -7.64 0.84 11.36
CA HIS A 135 -8.13 -0.48 11.77
C HIS A 135 -9.57 -0.78 11.35
N HIS A 136 -10.20 0.13 10.61
CA HIS A 136 -11.57 -0.04 10.13
C HIS A 136 -11.58 -0.60 8.71
N ASP A 137 -12.62 -1.35 8.39
CA ASP A 137 -12.87 -1.77 7.01
C ASP A 137 -13.41 -0.59 6.21
N MET A 138 -12.50 0.08 5.49
CA MET A 138 -12.82 1.25 4.69
C MET A 138 -13.66 0.93 3.44
N ASP A 139 -13.89 -0.35 3.14
CA ASP A 139 -14.73 -0.78 2.03
C ASP A 139 -16.21 -0.83 2.44
N GLN A 140 -16.51 -0.64 3.74
CA GLN A 140 -17.86 -0.51 4.28
C GLN A 140 -18.17 0.95 4.64
N GLU A 141 -19.45 1.30 4.65
CA GLU A 141 -19.89 2.60 5.16
C GLU A 141 -19.64 2.67 6.67
N LEU A 142 -18.97 3.73 7.11
CA LEU A 142 -18.64 3.95 8.51
C LEU A 142 -19.58 4.99 9.13
N ASP A 143 -19.82 4.87 10.44
CA ASP A 143 -20.60 5.84 11.19
C ASP A 143 -19.77 7.08 11.55
N PHE A 144 -20.17 8.22 11.01
CA PHE A 144 -19.60 9.55 11.29
C PHE A 144 -20.51 10.40 12.18
N SER A 145 -21.43 9.80 12.95
CA SER A 145 -22.38 10.53 13.78
C SER A 145 -21.75 11.29 14.94
N ARG A 146 -20.56 10.89 15.40
CA ARG A 146 -19.89 11.50 16.57
C ARG A 146 -19.60 12.99 16.32
N PRO A 147 -20.12 13.91 17.16
CA PRO A 147 -19.79 15.32 17.07
C PRO A 147 -18.43 15.59 17.73
N MET A 148 -17.86 16.76 17.44
CA MET A 148 -16.55 17.21 17.93
C MET A 148 -15.44 16.21 17.64
N ALA A 149 -15.41 15.67 16.42
CA ALA A 149 -14.48 14.61 16.02
C ALA A 149 -13.71 14.93 14.72
N ILE A 150 -12.45 14.53 14.69
CA ILE A 150 -11.55 14.60 13.54
C ILE A 150 -11.29 13.16 13.10
N TYR A 151 -11.78 12.80 11.92
CA TYR A 151 -11.59 11.49 11.33
C TYR A 151 -10.41 11.54 10.37
N GLU A 152 -9.50 10.57 10.49
CA GLU A 152 -8.31 10.54 9.63
C GLU A 152 -8.05 9.16 9.04
N HIS A 153 -7.82 9.15 7.73
CA HIS A 153 -7.37 7.97 6.99
C HIS A 153 -6.82 8.36 5.62
N HIS A 154 -5.93 7.55 5.06
CA HIS A 154 -5.34 7.78 3.72
C HIS A 154 -6.25 7.36 2.54
N ARG A 155 -7.43 6.80 2.84
CA ARG A 155 -8.48 6.44 1.87
C ARG A 155 -9.83 7.11 2.19
N LEU A 156 -9.91 7.95 3.22
CA LEU A 156 -11.18 8.51 3.72
C LEU A 156 -11.98 9.17 2.59
N PHE A 157 -11.34 10.04 1.81
CA PHE A 157 -12.01 10.77 0.74
C PHE A 157 -12.38 9.89 -0.44
N ARG A 158 -11.77 8.72 -0.56
CA ARG A 158 -11.90 7.80 -1.69
C ARG A 158 -13.04 6.83 -1.49
N THR A 159 -13.34 6.45 -0.25
CA THR A 159 -14.31 5.38 0.03
C THR A 159 -15.56 5.84 0.76
N GLN A 160 -15.50 6.92 1.54
CA GLN A 160 -16.60 7.31 2.42
C GLN A 160 -17.39 8.50 1.88
N SER A 161 -18.66 8.62 2.27
CA SER A 161 -19.45 9.83 2.04
C SER A 161 -18.84 11.02 2.80
N LEU A 162 -18.70 12.16 2.12
CA LEU A 162 -18.09 13.37 2.67
C LEU A 162 -19.14 14.33 3.24
N ASP A 163 -20.41 14.14 2.91
CA ASP A 163 -21.54 14.94 3.40
C ASP A 163 -21.81 14.80 4.92
N HIS A 164 -21.00 14.05 5.65
CA HIS A 164 -21.04 14.01 7.11
C HIS A 164 -20.16 15.09 7.77
N PHE A 165 -19.21 15.68 7.03
CA PHE A 165 -18.20 16.59 7.58
C PHE A 165 -18.52 18.05 7.30
N ASP A 166 -18.02 18.95 8.13
CA ASP A 166 -18.16 20.40 7.94
C ASP A 166 -17.02 20.99 7.11
N ALA A 167 -15.85 20.34 7.18
CA ALA A 167 -14.71 20.68 6.34
C ALA A 167 -13.81 19.47 6.09
N LEU A 168 -13.10 19.53 4.97
CA LEU A 168 -12.15 18.53 4.51
C LEU A 168 -10.76 19.15 4.51
N VAL A 169 -9.79 18.46 5.10
CA VAL A 169 -8.37 18.84 5.10
C VAL A 169 -7.58 17.79 4.33
N TYR A 170 -7.02 18.18 3.20
CA TYR A 170 -6.15 17.33 2.40
C TYR A 170 -4.70 17.76 2.54
N ILE A 171 -3.83 16.84 2.95
CA ILE A 171 -2.38 17.08 2.99
C ILE A 171 -1.83 16.78 1.60
N ASP A 172 -1.71 17.82 0.78
CA ASP A 172 -1.14 17.80 -0.55
C ASP A 172 0.38 17.89 -0.48
N GLU A 173 1.01 16.74 -0.30
CA GLU A 173 2.46 16.61 -0.22
C GLU A 173 3.03 15.88 -1.44
N PRO A 174 4.24 16.25 -1.91
CA PRO A 174 4.97 15.45 -2.88
C PRO A 174 5.16 13.99 -2.42
N VAL A 175 4.96 13.05 -3.34
CA VAL A 175 5.10 11.61 -3.08
C VAL A 175 6.45 11.26 -2.47
N GLN A 176 7.55 11.85 -2.96
CA GLN A 176 8.89 11.54 -2.47
C GLN A 176 9.10 11.97 -1.02
N ALA A 177 8.63 13.17 -0.65
CA ALA A 177 8.72 13.65 0.74
C ALA A 177 7.94 12.71 1.69
N ALA A 178 6.76 12.25 1.30
CA ALA A 178 5.98 11.28 2.06
C ALA A 178 6.72 9.95 2.22
N ARG A 179 7.27 9.39 1.12
CA ARG A 179 8.04 8.12 1.12
C ARG A 179 9.26 8.22 2.04
N GLU A 180 10.05 9.28 1.92
CA GLU A 180 11.21 9.50 2.77
C GLU A 180 10.83 9.62 4.25
N ARG A 181 9.70 10.25 4.56
CA ARG A 181 9.22 10.32 5.94
C ARG A 181 8.83 8.94 6.48
N VAL A 182 8.21 8.08 5.66
CA VAL A 182 7.91 6.69 6.06
C VAL A 182 9.20 5.90 6.27
N LEU A 183 10.18 6.00 5.37
CA LEU A 183 11.47 5.34 5.50
C LEU A 183 12.21 5.78 6.77
N ARG A 184 12.27 7.08 7.04
CA ARG A 184 12.91 7.65 8.24
C ARG A 184 12.25 7.18 9.54
N ARG A 185 10.92 7.07 9.57
CA ARG A 185 10.18 6.57 10.73
C ARG A 185 10.44 5.08 11.00
N LYS A 186 10.98 4.35 10.03
CA LYS A 186 11.25 2.90 10.04
C LYS A 186 10.00 2.01 10.16
N ARG A 187 9.10 2.33 11.11
CA ARG A 187 7.80 1.68 11.29
C ARG A 187 6.96 1.86 10.02
N GLY A 188 6.53 0.73 9.45
CA GLY A 188 5.77 0.72 8.20
C GLY A 188 6.60 1.00 6.95
N GLY A 189 7.95 0.99 7.03
CA GLY A 189 8.85 1.19 5.88
C GLY A 189 8.52 0.31 4.68
N TYR A 190 8.09 -0.93 4.92
CA TYR A 190 7.69 -1.88 3.88
C TYR A 190 6.54 -1.36 2.99
N LEU A 191 5.69 -0.45 3.50
CA LEU A 191 4.58 0.13 2.72
C LEU A 191 5.09 0.92 1.51
N VAL A 192 6.29 1.49 1.59
CA VAL A 192 6.93 2.22 0.48
C VAL A 192 7.23 1.32 -0.73
N GLU A 193 7.40 0.02 -0.47
CA GLU A 193 7.70 -0.98 -1.50
C GLU A 193 6.43 -1.66 -2.02
N ILE A 194 5.39 -1.72 -1.20
CA ILE A 194 4.15 -2.44 -1.51
C ILE A 194 3.12 -1.52 -2.15
N LEU A 195 3.01 -0.27 -1.71
CA LEU A 195 2.00 0.67 -2.20
C LEU A 195 2.52 1.48 -3.39
N ASP A 196 1.65 1.70 -4.36
CA ASP A 196 1.84 2.69 -5.41
C ASP A 196 1.43 4.07 -4.88
N TYR A 197 2.41 4.82 -4.35
CA TYR A 197 2.18 6.14 -3.78
C TYR A 197 1.72 7.16 -4.84
N ASP A 198 2.19 7.04 -6.08
CA ASP A 198 1.79 7.92 -7.17
C ASP A 198 0.33 7.70 -7.54
N LEU A 199 -0.12 6.44 -7.54
CA LEU A 199 -1.52 6.09 -7.70
C LEU A 199 -2.37 6.57 -6.51
N LEU A 200 -1.93 6.34 -5.27
CA LEU A 200 -2.60 6.86 -4.06
C LEU A 200 -2.77 8.38 -4.10
N LYS A 201 -1.74 9.11 -4.55
CA LYS A 201 -1.75 10.57 -4.68
C LYS A 201 -2.76 11.00 -5.74
N ARG A 202 -2.65 10.47 -6.96
CA ARG A 202 -3.53 10.82 -8.08
C ARG A 202 -5.01 10.58 -7.75
N VAL A 203 -5.35 9.44 -7.16
CA VAL A 203 -6.74 9.14 -6.78
C VAL A 203 -7.20 10.03 -5.62
N GLY A 204 -6.31 10.37 -4.67
CA GLY A 204 -6.63 11.32 -3.61
C GLY A 204 -6.89 12.73 -4.12
N ASP A 205 -6.06 13.21 -5.04
CA ASP A 205 -6.24 14.49 -5.71
C ASP A 205 -7.54 14.53 -6.49
N MET A 206 -7.85 13.46 -7.22
CA MET A 206 -9.12 13.31 -7.92
C MET A 206 -10.29 13.37 -6.95
N ALA A 207 -10.22 12.62 -5.84
CA ALA A 207 -11.27 12.58 -4.83
C ALA A 207 -11.53 13.97 -4.26
N PHE A 208 -10.49 14.70 -3.86
CA PHE A 208 -10.61 16.05 -3.30
C PHE A 208 -11.04 17.08 -4.35
N ARG A 209 -10.62 16.92 -5.62
CA ARG A 209 -11.05 17.78 -6.73
C ARG A 209 -12.54 17.63 -7.02
N CYS A 210 -13.07 16.41 -6.98
CA CYS A 210 -14.47 16.10 -7.26
C CYS A 210 -15.41 16.39 -6.09
N VAL A 211 -15.05 17.32 -5.20
CA VAL A 211 -15.91 17.77 -4.11
C VAL A 211 -16.23 19.25 -4.31
N ASP A 212 -17.46 19.67 -4.08
CA ASP A 212 -17.80 21.09 -4.00
C ASP A 212 -17.18 21.75 -2.76
N GLY A 213 -17.33 23.07 -2.66
CA GLY A 213 -16.78 23.85 -1.55
C GLY A 213 -15.71 24.83 -2.00
N GLU A 214 -15.64 25.94 -1.27
CA GLU A 214 -14.59 26.92 -1.43
C GLU A 214 -13.26 26.31 -0.96
N GLU A 215 -12.26 26.28 -1.84
CA GLU A 215 -10.94 25.77 -1.53
C GLU A 215 -10.03 26.89 -1.03
N THR A 216 -9.40 26.67 0.13
CA THR A 216 -8.32 27.51 0.66
C THR A 216 -7.06 26.68 0.80
N SER A 217 -5.91 27.21 0.37
CA SER A 217 -4.61 26.55 0.49
C SER A 217 -3.73 27.23 1.53
N ILE A 218 -3.19 26.46 2.47
CA ILE A 218 -2.19 26.91 3.45
C ILE A 218 -0.85 26.29 3.05
N PRO A 219 0.21 27.09 2.80
CA PRO A 219 1.54 26.54 2.56
C PRO A 219 2.00 25.71 3.75
N CYS A 220 2.39 24.45 3.52
CA CYS A 220 3.13 23.70 4.52
C CYS A 220 4.59 24.10 4.37
N THR A 221 5.18 24.67 5.41
CA THR A 221 6.64 24.75 5.46
C THR A 221 7.19 23.35 5.62
N ASP A 222 8.21 23.00 4.85
CA ASP A 222 8.79 21.66 4.89
C ASP A 222 9.16 21.27 6.32
N THR A 223 8.63 20.14 6.76
CA THR A 223 9.04 19.45 8.00
C THR A 223 10.41 18.76 7.87
N GLY A 224 11.15 19.07 6.79
CA GLY A 224 12.46 18.50 6.48
C GLY A 224 13.62 19.13 7.25
N ASN A 225 13.38 20.04 8.19
CA ASN A 225 14.48 20.57 9.01
C ASN A 225 14.74 19.63 10.20
N ASP A 226 15.66 18.71 10.00
CA ASP A 226 16.23 17.78 10.97
C ASP A 226 17.32 18.42 11.85
N GLY A 227 17.39 19.75 11.91
CA GLY A 227 18.40 20.47 12.70
C GLY A 227 19.82 20.37 12.14
N ASN A 228 20.03 19.63 11.04
CA ASN A 228 21.33 19.42 10.40
C ASN A 228 21.50 20.18 9.07
N GLY A 229 20.58 21.10 8.75
CA GLY A 229 20.83 22.21 7.81
C GLY A 229 21.07 21.85 6.33
N SER A 230 20.83 20.62 5.90
CA SER A 230 21.04 20.24 4.49
C SER A 230 20.01 19.24 3.97
N MET A 231 18.82 19.76 3.65
CA MET A 231 17.97 19.17 2.61
C MET A 231 17.57 20.28 1.65
N GLU A 232 17.79 20.05 0.36
CA GLU A 232 17.20 20.89 -0.68
C GLU A 232 15.66 20.87 -0.52
N PRO A 233 14.96 21.99 -0.77
CA PRO A 233 13.51 22.06 -0.62
C PRO A 233 12.85 21.06 -1.57
N MET A 234 12.40 19.94 -1.02
CA MET A 234 11.74 18.85 -1.76
C MET A 234 10.28 19.19 -2.04
N GLY A 235 10.05 20.31 -2.74
CA GLY A 235 8.72 20.78 -3.15
C GLY A 235 7.87 21.32 -2.00
N GLN A 236 7.24 22.47 -2.20
CA GLN A 236 6.37 23.06 -1.18
C GLN A 236 5.04 22.29 -1.11
N GLY A 237 4.92 21.40 -0.11
CA GLY A 237 3.63 20.81 0.25
C GLY A 237 2.61 21.87 0.70
N ARG A 238 1.32 21.53 0.67
CA ARG A 238 0.23 22.43 1.07
C ARG A 238 -0.85 21.66 1.83
N LEU A 239 -1.53 22.35 2.75
CA LEU A 239 -2.85 21.92 3.22
C LEU A 239 -3.89 22.53 2.30
N ARG A 240 -4.72 21.70 1.68
CA ARG A 240 -5.87 22.14 0.90
C ARG A 240 -7.11 21.89 1.73
N ILE A 241 -7.92 22.91 1.93
CA ILE A 241 -9.07 22.89 2.83
C ILE A 241 -10.31 23.24 2.03
N LYS A 242 -11.36 22.44 2.15
CA LYS A 242 -12.68 22.74 1.59
C LYS A 242 -13.72 22.80 2.69
N PHE A 243 -14.51 23.86 2.68
CA PHE A 243 -15.66 24.02 3.59
C PHE A 243 -16.91 23.50 2.93
N ARG A 244 -17.78 22.85 3.72
CA ARG A 244 -19.04 22.30 3.23
C ARG A 244 -19.97 23.41 2.77
N PRO A 245 -20.44 23.37 1.50
CA PRO A 245 -21.55 24.22 1.05
C PRO A 245 -22.87 23.86 1.72
N GLU A 246 -23.84 24.77 1.72
CA GLU A 246 -25.21 24.48 2.18
C GLU A 246 -25.85 23.29 1.46
N THR A 247 -25.52 23.10 0.18
CA THR A 247 -26.00 21.97 -0.63
C THR A 247 -25.30 20.64 -0.35
N GLY A 248 -24.35 20.62 0.60
CA GLY A 248 -23.41 19.53 0.75
C GLY A 248 -22.27 19.58 -0.27
N PHE A 249 -21.36 18.62 -0.12
CA PHE A 249 -20.17 18.42 -0.92
C PHE A 249 -20.45 17.82 -2.29
N ARG A 250 -21.60 17.16 -2.46
CA ARG A 250 -22.12 16.65 -3.75
C ARG A 250 -21.12 15.80 -4.52
N GLU A 251 -20.23 15.10 -3.84
CA GLU A 251 -19.11 14.42 -4.50
C GLU A 251 -19.56 13.34 -5.47
N GLY A 252 -20.65 12.64 -5.19
CA GLY A 252 -21.20 11.63 -6.09
C GLY A 252 -21.58 12.21 -7.45
N ALA A 253 -22.28 13.36 -7.46
CA ALA A 253 -22.66 14.04 -8.70
C ALA A 253 -21.44 14.54 -9.48
N ARG A 254 -20.43 15.06 -8.78
CA ARG A 254 -19.19 15.57 -9.40
C ARG A 254 -18.32 14.47 -9.98
N ILE A 255 -18.21 13.33 -9.29
CA ILE A 255 -17.52 12.14 -9.81
C ILE A 255 -18.23 11.64 -11.08
N GLN A 256 -19.56 11.62 -11.08
CA GLN A 256 -20.35 11.22 -12.25
C GLN A 256 -20.24 12.20 -13.44
N ASP A 257 -20.15 13.50 -13.18
CA ASP A 257 -19.82 14.49 -14.21
C ASP A 257 -18.42 14.20 -14.81
N GLU A 258 -17.44 13.86 -13.98
CA GLU A 258 -16.07 13.58 -14.40
C GLU A 258 -15.97 12.26 -15.20
N LEU A 259 -16.66 11.19 -14.78
CA LEU A 259 -16.75 9.94 -15.53
C LEU A 259 -17.27 10.16 -16.95
N ARG A 260 -18.36 10.94 -17.08
CA ARG A 260 -18.93 11.29 -18.39
C ARG A 260 -17.96 12.07 -19.26
N ARG A 261 -17.17 12.99 -18.68
CA ARG A 261 -16.10 13.70 -19.42
C ARG A 261 -15.00 12.77 -19.93
N HIS A 262 -14.73 11.68 -19.22
CA HIS A 262 -13.79 10.64 -19.62
C HIS A 262 -14.40 9.58 -20.56
N GLY A 263 -15.68 9.71 -20.93
CA GLY A 263 -16.36 8.78 -21.83
C GLY A 263 -16.83 7.48 -21.16
N PHE A 264 -16.91 7.45 -19.83
CA PHE A 264 -17.51 6.34 -19.09
C PHE A 264 -19.00 6.58 -18.85
N GLU A 265 -19.80 5.53 -18.96
CA GLU A 265 -21.23 5.54 -18.63
C GLU A 265 -21.46 5.28 -17.14
N ASP A 266 -22.65 5.59 -16.63
CA ASP A 266 -23.01 5.34 -15.24
C ASP A 266 -23.41 3.87 -15.04
N GLU A 267 -22.43 3.03 -14.67
CA GLU A 267 -22.63 1.58 -14.49
C GLU A 267 -22.81 1.16 -13.01
N GLY A 268 -23.18 2.09 -12.12
CA GLY A 268 -23.35 1.77 -10.69
C GLY A 268 -22.03 1.44 -9.99
N TYR A 269 -20.95 2.12 -10.38
CA TYR A 269 -19.65 2.00 -9.74
C TYR A 269 -19.69 2.42 -8.27
N THR A 270 -18.88 1.77 -7.44
CA THR A 270 -18.58 2.34 -6.12
C THR A 270 -17.81 3.64 -6.29
N LYS A 271 -17.87 4.51 -5.27
CA LYS A 271 -17.14 5.79 -5.27
C LYS A 271 -15.66 5.62 -5.63
N GLU A 272 -15.01 4.62 -5.03
CA GLU A 272 -13.59 4.37 -5.26
C GLU A 272 -13.31 3.88 -6.69
N GLU A 273 -14.12 2.97 -7.23
CA GLU A 273 -14.00 2.52 -8.63
C GLU A 273 -14.14 3.66 -9.62
N ALA A 274 -15.14 4.52 -9.41
CA ALA A 274 -15.36 5.69 -10.23
C ALA A 274 -14.16 6.65 -10.20
N LEU A 275 -13.58 6.87 -9.03
CA LEU A 275 -12.36 7.69 -8.89
C LEU A 275 -11.14 7.07 -9.58
N PHE A 276 -10.98 5.75 -9.54
CA PHE A 276 -9.92 5.06 -10.28
C PHE A 276 -10.10 5.19 -11.81
N LEU A 277 -11.33 5.06 -12.30
CA LEU A 277 -11.66 5.30 -13.71
C LEU A 277 -11.34 6.74 -14.12
N CYS A 278 -11.74 7.74 -13.33
CA CYS A 278 -11.38 9.13 -13.61
C CYS A 278 -9.86 9.38 -13.59
N ALA A 279 -9.14 8.76 -12.64
CA ALA A 279 -7.71 9.02 -12.45
C ALA A 279 -6.78 8.26 -13.41
N GLN A 280 -7.18 7.06 -13.88
CA GLN A 280 -6.33 6.16 -14.66
C GLN A 280 -7.02 5.44 -15.81
N GLY A 281 -8.35 5.55 -15.94
CA GLY A 281 -9.13 4.80 -16.93
C GLY A 281 -9.22 3.29 -16.65
N VAL A 282 -8.87 2.83 -15.44
CA VAL A 282 -8.91 1.42 -15.05
C VAL A 282 -9.75 1.26 -13.81
N ARG A 283 -10.80 0.43 -13.88
CA ARG A 283 -11.64 0.09 -12.73
C ARG A 283 -10.87 -0.75 -11.71
N ARG A 284 -10.81 -0.28 -10.46
CA ARG A 284 -10.20 -0.99 -9.32
C ARG A 284 -10.90 -0.60 -8.02
N SER A 285 -10.81 -1.42 -6.99
CA SER A 285 -11.34 -1.12 -5.66
C SER A 285 -10.59 -1.85 -4.54
N GLY A 286 -10.79 -1.38 -3.32
CA GLY A 286 -10.23 -1.97 -2.12
C GLY A 286 -8.75 -1.65 -1.94
N PHE A 287 -8.19 -2.07 -0.80
CA PHE A 287 -6.77 -1.86 -0.50
C PHE A 287 -5.84 -2.42 -1.58
N ARG A 288 -6.22 -3.55 -2.20
CA ARG A 288 -5.41 -4.22 -3.23
C ARG A 288 -5.22 -3.38 -4.50
N ALA A 289 -6.14 -2.46 -4.78
CA ALA A 289 -6.06 -1.58 -5.95
C ALA A 289 -4.83 -0.66 -5.94
N TYR A 290 -4.30 -0.37 -4.75
CA TYR A 290 -3.15 0.51 -4.52
C TYR A 290 -1.83 -0.26 -4.41
N LEU A 291 -1.83 -1.58 -4.55
CA LEU A 291 -0.59 -2.34 -4.52
C LEU A 291 0.19 -2.11 -5.82
N ASN A 292 1.50 -1.97 -5.69
CA ASN A 292 2.40 -1.98 -6.83
C ASN A 292 2.56 -3.43 -7.32
N VAL A 293 1.54 -3.90 -8.04
CA VAL A 293 1.51 -5.25 -8.62
C VAL A 293 2.68 -5.49 -9.56
N HIS A 294 3.26 -4.47 -10.20
CA HIS A 294 4.46 -4.67 -11.03
C HIS A 294 5.71 -5.00 -10.21
N LEU A 295 5.84 -4.47 -9.00
CA LEU A 295 6.92 -4.85 -8.08
C LEU A 295 6.71 -6.27 -7.55
N LEU A 296 5.47 -6.59 -7.16
CA LEU A 296 5.12 -7.93 -6.71
C LEU A 296 5.31 -8.96 -7.84
N ASP A 297 4.77 -8.71 -9.03
CA ASP A 297 4.86 -9.62 -10.17
C ASP A 297 6.26 -9.72 -10.71
N LYS A 298 7.08 -8.65 -10.79
CA LYS A 298 8.47 -8.83 -11.25
C LYS A 298 9.28 -9.64 -10.26
N GLU A 299 9.12 -9.44 -8.97
CA GLU A 299 9.90 -10.20 -7.97
C GLU A 299 9.38 -11.61 -7.81
N LEU A 300 8.06 -11.79 -7.86
CA LEU A 300 7.41 -13.09 -7.77
C LEU A 300 7.53 -13.87 -9.08
N LEU A 301 7.40 -13.25 -10.26
CA LEU A 301 7.83 -13.86 -11.53
C LEU A 301 9.32 -14.13 -11.50
N THR A 302 10.21 -13.24 -11.07
CA THR A 302 11.65 -13.58 -11.05
C THR A 302 11.92 -14.76 -10.12
N ALA A 303 11.21 -14.86 -8.98
CA ALA A 303 11.25 -16.02 -8.10
C ALA A 303 10.66 -17.28 -8.77
N VAL A 304 9.56 -17.14 -9.50
CA VAL A 304 8.80 -18.22 -10.11
C VAL A 304 9.42 -18.69 -11.42
N THR A 305 9.86 -17.83 -12.34
CA THR A 305 10.62 -18.14 -13.55
C THR A 305 12.06 -18.53 -13.24
N GLY A 306 12.72 -17.89 -12.27
CA GLY A 306 14.02 -18.35 -11.76
C GLY A 306 13.91 -19.73 -11.11
N GLY A 307 12.81 -19.97 -10.36
CA GLY A 307 12.46 -21.26 -9.78
C GLY A 307 12.00 -22.31 -10.80
N LEU A 308 11.22 -21.95 -11.83
CA LEU A 308 10.65 -22.84 -12.86
C LEU A 308 11.67 -23.18 -13.95
N LEU A 309 12.50 -22.23 -14.39
CA LEU A 309 13.62 -22.53 -15.30
C LEU A 309 14.63 -23.43 -14.60
N GLY A 310 14.85 -23.25 -13.29
CA GLY A 310 15.63 -24.19 -12.47
C GLY A 310 14.93 -25.54 -12.20
N ALA A 311 13.61 -25.56 -11.98
CA ALA A 311 12.83 -26.76 -11.66
C ALA A 311 12.44 -27.59 -12.90
N SER A 312 12.41 -27.00 -14.10
CA SER A 312 12.28 -27.73 -15.37
C SER A 312 13.50 -28.61 -15.68
N GLN A 313 14.58 -28.47 -14.90
CA GLN A 313 15.73 -29.39 -14.88
C GLN A 313 15.76 -30.34 -13.67
N GLY A 314 14.77 -30.35 -12.77
CA GLY A 314 14.81 -31.30 -11.65
C GLY A 314 13.66 -31.19 -10.65
N GLY A 315 12.96 -32.30 -10.43
CA GLY A 315 11.75 -32.36 -9.61
C GLY A 315 11.96 -32.81 -8.15
N ARG A 316 11.39 -32.00 -7.25
CA ARG A 316 10.79 -32.25 -5.90
C ARG A 316 11.65 -32.44 -4.64
N GLY A 317 11.28 -31.67 -3.59
CA GLY A 317 11.36 -32.05 -2.16
C GLY A 317 11.29 -30.91 -1.13
N ASP A 318 10.09 -30.57 -0.63
CA ASP A 318 9.76 -29.37 0.19
C ASP A 318 10.23 -29.35 1.67
N LYS A 319 10.78 -30.43 2.23
CA LYS A 319 11.10 -30.48 3.68
C LYS A 319 12.44 -29.80 4.05
N ALA A 320 13.40 -29.78 3.14
CA ALA A 320 14.74 -29.21 3.37
C ALA A 320 14.76 -27.67 3.32
N VAL A 321 13.77 -27.07 2.65
CA VAL A 321 13.67 -25.61 2.48
C VAL A 321 13.33 -24.93 3.80
N LEU A 322 12.43 -25.52 4.60
CA LEU A 322 12.06 -24.99 5.92
C LEU A 322 13.23 -25.02 6.92
N ASP A 323 13.98 -26.12 6.95
CA ASP A 323 15.15 -26.25 7.84
C ASP A 323 16.30 -25.33 7.41
N THR A 324 16.47 -25.09 6.11
CA THR A 324 17.47 -24.17 5.56
C THR A 324 17.11 -22.70 5.80
N LEU A 325 15.81 -22.35 5.76
CA LEU A 325 15.31 -21.03 6.14
C LEU A 325 15.54 -20.75 7.63
N MET A 326 15.26 -21.73 8.50
CA MET A 326 15.48 -21.60 9.93
C MET A 326 16.97 -21.54 10.29
N ALA A 327 17.83 -22.30 9.60
CA ALA A 327 19.26 -22.33 9.90
C ALA A 327 20.06 -21.11 9.40
N ASN A 328 19.61 -20.41 8.35
CA ASN A 328 20.38 -19.29 7.76
C ASN A 328 19.82 -17.90 8.10
N VAL A 329 18.51 -17.77 8.35
CA VAL A 329 17.91 -16.48 8.71
C VAL A 329 18.19 -16.13 10.18
N LEU A 330 18.20 -17.10 11.08
CA LEU A 330 18.46 -16.88 12.51
C LEU A 330 19.91 -16.42 12.85
N PRO A 331 20.97 -16.94 12.21
CA PRO A 331 22.33 -16.43 12.44
C PRO A 331 22.59 -15.06 11.81
N ALA A 332 21.96 -14.74 10.67
CA ALA A 332 22.05 -13.41 10.06
C ALA A 332 21.45 -12.31 10.96
N LEU A 333 20.47 -12.67 11.81
CA LEU A 333 19.90 -11.80 12.84
C LEU A 333 20.75 -11.72 14.11
N ARG A 334 21.71 -12.64 14.32
CA ARG A 334 22.61 -12.65 15.49
C ARG A 334 24.03 -12.14 15.20
N GLY A 335 24.41 -11.98 13.94
CA GLY A 335 25.80 -11.80 13.49
C GLY A 335 26.37 -10.37 13.44
N ARG A 336 25.66 -9.32 13.88
CA ARG A 336 26.24 -7.97 14.02
C ARG A 336 26.56 -7.65 15.47
N ARG A 337 27.61 -8.27 15.99
CA ARG A 337 28.41 -7.74 17.11
C ARG A 337 29.86 -7.70 16.64
N PHE A 338 30.47 -6.53 16.82
CA PHE A 338 31.88 -6.20 16.57
C PHE A 338 32.32 -6.20 15.10
N GLN A 339 32.27 -5.00 14.51
CA GLN A 339 33.47 -4.26 14.10
C GLN A 339 33.17 -2.76 14.17
#